data_AF-A0A2H0UXG3-F1
#
_entry.id   AF-A0A2H0UXG3-F1
#
_cell.length_a   1.000
_cell.length_b   1.000
_cell.length_c   1.000
_cell.angle_alpha   90.00
_cell.angle_beta   90.00
_cell.angle_gamma   90.00
#
_symmetry.space_group_name_H-M   'P 1'
#
loop_
_entity.id
_entity.type
_entity.pdbx_description
1 polymer ?
#
loop_
_entity_poly.entity_id
_entity_poly.type
_entity_poly.pdbx_seq_one_letter_code
_entity_poly.pdbx_strand_id
1 'polypeptide(L)'
;MVNFRKLKLAFKVAIRGLGLVIKEEQTFRIQVVAAILVVFFMFYFPLTASERTILILAIVLVLSLELLNSQIERILDLLQPNFDPRIRRIKDLSASAVLVVSIGSFFVGLLIFLPYVL
;
A
#
# COMPACT_ATOMS: atom_id res chain seq x y z
N MET A 1 25.11 -21.37 2.60
CA MET A 1 25.76 -20.03 2.54
C MET A 1 24.87 -19.08 1.76
N VAL A 2 24.60 -17.88 2.29
CA VAL A 2 23.80 -16.85 1.61
C VAL A 2 24.53 -16.39 0.35
N ASN A 3 23.88 -16.50 -0.81
CA ASN A 3 24.46 -16.05 -2.08
C ASN A 3 24.13 -14.57 -2.31
N PHE A 4 25.07 -13.70 -2.00
CA PHE A 4 24.92 -12.24 -2.13
C PHE A 4 24.58 -11.78 -3.55
N ARG A 5 24.97 -12.51 -4.61
CA ARG A 5 24.58 -12.18 -5.99
C ARG A 5 23.10 -12.42 -6.24
N LYS A 6 22.56 -13.54 -5.73
CA LYS A 6 21.11 -13.83 -5.79
C LYS A 6 20.31 -12.82 -4.98
N LEU A 7 20.80 -12.42 -3.81
CA LEU A 7 20.15 -11.42 -2.98
C LEU A 7 20.07 -10.04 -3.67
N LYS A 8 21.20 -9.54 -4.19
CA LYS A 8 21.23 -8.27 -4.96
C LYS A 8 20.29 -8.30 -6.16
N LEU A 9 20.20 -9.42 -6.86
CA LEU A 9 19.27 -9.59 -7.97
C LEU A 9 17.81 -9.50 -7.50
N ALA A 10 17.45 -10.17 -6.40
CA ALA A 10 16.09 -10.15 -5.85
C ALA A 10 15.66 -8.72 -5.47
N PHE A 11 16.52 -7.96 -4.80
CA PHE A 11 16.26 -6.54 -4.49
C PHE A 11 16.09 -5.70 -5.77
N LYS A 12 16.94 -5.90 -6.78
CA LYS A 12 16.82 -5.17 -8.06
C LYS A 12 15.50 -5.47 -8.77
N VAL A 13 15.01 -6.70 -8.69
CA VAL A 13 13.71 -7.10 -9.26
C VAL A 13 12.57 -6.45 -8.48
N ALA A 14 12.59 -6.51 -7.15
CA ALA A 14 11.56 -5.91 -6.30
C ALA A 14 11.46 -4.38 -6.49
N ILE A 15 12.59 -3.67 -6.53
CA ILE A 15 12.64 -2.22 -6.74
C ILE A 15 12.08 -1.86 -8.13
N ARG A 16 12.36 -2.67 -9.15
CA ARG A 16 11.80 -2.45 -10.49
C ARG A 16 10.28 -2.61 -10.47
N GLY A 17 9.76 -3.60 -9.75
CA GLY A 17 8.32 -3.80 -9.57
C GLY A 17 7.65 -2.60 -8.89
N LEU A 18 8.25 -2.08 -7.81
CA LEU A 18 7.76 -0.86 -7.15
C LEU A 18 7.77 0.35 -8.08
N GLY A 19 8.84 0.53 -8.86
CA GLY A 19 8.93 1.63 -9.84
C GLY A 19 7.85 1.56 -10.92
N LEU A 20 7.45 0.35 -11.33
CA LEU A 20 6.38 0.13 -12.30
C LEU A 20 5.02 0.53 -11.74
N VAL A 21 4.67 0.05 -10.54
CA VAL A 21 3.39 0.38 -9.89
C VAL A 21 3.30 1.88 -9.59
N ILE A 22 4.37 2.51 -9.10
CA ILE A 22 4.39 3.97 -8.88
C ILE A 22 4.10 4.75 -10.17
N LYS A 23 4.59 4.27 -11.31
CA LYS A 23 4.39 4.94 -12.60
C LYS A 23 2.98 4.75 -13.14
N GLU A 24 2.43 3.54 -13.01
CA GLU A 24 1.16 3.14 -13.63
C GLU A 24 -0.04 3.47 -12.74
N GLU A 25 0.07 3.32 -11.43
CA GLU A 25 -1.05 3.44 -10.49
C GLU A 25 -1.11 4.82 -9.84
N GLN A 26 -2.18 5.57 -10.09
CA GLN A 26 -2.43 6.84 -9.41
C GLN A 26 -2.75 6.64 -7.92
N THR A 27 -3.56 5.64 -7.58
CA THR A 27 -3.96 5.34 -6.20
C THR A 27 -2.74 5.00 -5.33
N PHE A 28 -1.83 4.17 -5.83
CA PHE A 28 -0.58 3.85 -5.12
C PHE A 28 0.26 5.09 -4.83
N ARG A 29 0.38 6.02 -5.79
CA ARG A 29 1.10 7.29 -5.56
C ARG A 29 0.48 8.13 -4.44
N ILE A 30 -0.84 8.23 -4.40
CA ILE A 30 -1.56 8.96 -3.35
C ILE A 30 -1.30 8.32 -1.99
N GLN A 31 -1.37 6.99 -1.89
CA GLN A 31 -1.10 6.26 -0.65
C GLN A 31 0.36 6.41 -0.20
N VAL A 32 1.33 6.43 -1.12
CA VAL A 32 2.74 6.69 -0.80
C VAL A 32 2.93 8.10 -0.25
N VAL A 33 2.30 9.11 -0.84
CA VAL A 33 2.35 10.49 -0.33
C VAL A 33 1.73 10.56 1.07
N ALA A 34 0.57 9.93 1.28
CA ALA A 34 -0.06 9.85 2.61
C ALA A 34 0.84 9.15 3.63
N ALA A 35 1.49 8.04 3.24
CA ALA A 35 2.44 7.33 4.09
C ALA A 35 3.64 8.20 4.47
N ILE A 36 4.21 8.97 3.53
CA ILE A 36 5.31 9.91 3.81
C ILE A 36 4.86 10.98 4.82
N LEU A 37 3.65 11.52 4.67
CA LEU A 37 3.10 12.50 5.62
C LEU A 37 2.92 11.90 7.02
N VAL A 38 2.37 10.69 7.13
CA VAL A 38 2.23 9.99 8.42
C VAL A 38 3.59 9.74 9.06
N VAL A 39 4.58 9.28 8.29
CA VAL A 39 5.95 9.08 8.79
C VAL A 39 6.55 10.41 9.27
N PHE A 40 6.36 11.51 8.55
CA PHE A 40 6.78 12.83 9.01
C PHE A 40 6.15 13.18 10.36
N PHE A 41 4.84 12.99 10.52
CA PHE A 41 4.14 13.24 11.78
C PHE A 41 4.56 12.30 12.92
N MET A 42 4.95 11.06 12.62
CA MET A 42 5.48 10.13 13.63
C MET A 42 6.78 10.62 14.28
N PHE A 43 7.60 11.37 13.53
CA PHE A 43 8.81 12.01 14.06
C PHE A 43 8.52 13.37 14.69
N TYR A 44 7.51 14.08 14.23
CA TYR A 44 7.11 15.38 14.77
C TYR A 44 6.44 15.27 16.15
N PHE A 45 5.52 14.32 16.33
CA PHE A 45 4.81 14.13 17.60
C PHE A 45 5.55 13.18 18.56
N PRO A 46 5.40 13.36 19.88
CA PRO A 46 6.00 12.50 20.90
C PRO A 46 5.21 11.19 21.09
N LEU A 47 5.04 10.44 20.00
CA LEU A 47 4.35 9.15 19.99
C LEU A 47 5.13 8.09 20.76
N THR A 48 4.40 7.19 21.42
CA THR A 48 4.92 5.97 22.03
C THR A 48 5.42 4.97 20.97
N ALA A 49 6.24 4.01 21.40
CA ALA A 49 6.73 2.96 20.52
C ALA A 49 5.60 2.09 19.93
N SER A 50 4.54 1.84 20.71
CA SER A 50 3.36 1.10 20.27
C SER A 50 2.59 1.85 19.18
N GLU A 51 2.34 3.14 19.34
CA GLU A 51 1.63 3.96 18.35
C GLU A 51 2.40 4.02 17.03
N ARG A 52 3.72 4.24 17.10
CA ARG A 52 4.58 4.20 15.90
C ARG A 52 4.52 2.85 15.21
N THR A 53 4.54 1.76 15.96
CA THR A 53 4.44 0.40 15.40
C THR A 53 3.10 0.19 14.68
N ILE A 54 1.99 0.61 15.28
CA ILE A 54 0.66 0.51 14.68
C ILE A 54 0.57 1.32 13.39
N LEU A 55 1.10 2.55 13.37
CA LEU A 55 1.13 3.39 12.16
C LEU A 55 1.95 2.77 11.03
N ILE A 56 3.12 2.20 11.35
CA ILE A 56 3.95 1.49 10.36
C ILE A 56 3.19 0.29 9.80
N LEU A 57 2.55 -0.51 10.65
CA LEU A 57 1.77 -1.66 10.22
C LEU A 57 0.60 -1.25 9.32
N ALA A 58 -0.11 -0.17 9.66
CA ALA A 58 -1.20 0.36 8.84
C ALA A 58 -0.71 0.80 7.45
N ILE A 59 0.39 1.54 7.38
CA ILE A 59 1.02 1.96 6.11
C ILE A 59 1.40 0.74 5.26
N VAL A 60 2.11 -0.21 5.87
CA VAL A 60 2.58 -1.41 5.17
C VAL A 60 1.40 -2.22 4.65
N LEU A 61 0.32 -2.34 5.43
CA LEU A 61 -0.87 -3.08 5.03
C LEU A 61 -1.59 -2.43 3.84
N VAL A 62 -1.81 -1.11 3.87
CA VAL A 62 -2.43 -0.36 2.75
C VAL A 62 -1.62 -0.55 1.47
N LEU A 63 -0.33 -0.27 1.51
CA LEU A 63 0.53 -0.37 0.33
C LEU A 63 0.63 -1.80 -0.20
N SER A 64 0.67 -2.79 0.69
CA SER A 64 0.71 -4.20 0.28
C SER A 64 -0.59 -4.62 -0.41
N LEU A 65 -1.74 -4.23 0.11
CA LEU A 65 -3.03 -4.53 -0.52
C LEU A 65 -3.20 -3.81 -1.86
N GLU A 66 -2.72 -2.58 -2.00
CA GLU A 66 -2.74 -1.89 -3.29
C GLU A 66 -1.86 -2.58 -4.33
N LEU A 67 -0.67 -3.06 -3.93
CA LEU A 67 0.18 -3.88 -4.82
C LEU A 67 -0.50 -5.19 -5.24
N LEU A 68 -1.24 -5.83 -4.33
CA LEU A 68 -2.01 -7.03 -4.65
C LEU A 68 -3.19 -6.72 -5.56
N ASN A 69 -3.92 -5.62 -5.32
CA ASN A 69 -5.00 -5.17 -6.18
C ASN A 69 -4.50 -4.96 -7.61
N SER A 70 -3.40 -4.24 -7.75
CA SER A 70 -2.76 -3.94 -9.03
C SER A 70 -2.19 -5.19 -9.72
N GLN A 71 -1.79 -6.23 -8.98
CA GLN A 71 -1.47 -7.54 -9.56
C GLN A 71 -2.71 -8.26 -10.09
N ILE A 72 -3.80 -8.29 -9.30
CA ILE A 72 -5.08 -8.90 -9.69
C ILE A 72 -5.61 -8.24 -10.96
N GLU A 73 -5.62 -6.91 -11.03
CA GLU A 73 -6.07 -6.17 -12.20
C GLU A 73 -5.28 -6.56 -13.46
N ARG A 74 -3.95 -6.54 -13.40
CA ARG A 74 -3.09 -6.93 -14.54
C ARG A 74 -3.29 -8.39 -14.95
N ILE A 75 -3.44 -9.31 -14.00
CA ILE A 75 -3.72 -10.73 -14.31
C ILE A 75 -5.05 -10.85 -15.05
N LEU A 76 -6.10 -10.15 -14.60
CA LEU A 76 -7.41 -10.21 -15.22
C LEU A 76 -7.41 -9.56 -16.62
N ASP A 77 -6.67 -8.47 -16.82
CA ASP A 77 -6.50 -7.83 -18.12
C ASP A 77 -5.76 -8.71 -19.13
N LEU A 78 -4.82 -9.53 -18.66
CA LEU A 78 -4.15 -10.53 -19.49
C LEU A 78 -5.06 -11.69 -19.87
N LEU A 79 -5.92 -12.15 -18.94
CA LEU A 79 -6.80 -13.29 -19.17
C LEU A 79 -8.03 -12.94 -20.02
N GLN A 80 -8.55 -11.73 -19.86
CA GLN A 80 -9.77 -11.28 -20.52
C GLN A 80 -9.64 -9.82 -20.96
N PRO A 81 -8.99 -9.55 -22.12
CA PRO A 81 -8.71 -8.20 -22.59
C PRO A 81 -9.97 -7.45 -23.08
N ASN A 82 -11.06 -8.18 -23.38
CA ASN A 82 -12.35 -7.60 -23.74
C ASN A 82 -13.21 -7.41 -22.49
N PHE A 83 -14.10 -6.42 -22.51
CA PHE A 83 -15.01 -6.18 -21.40
C PHE A 83 -15.87 -7.42 -21.05
N ASP A 84 -15.78 -7.88 -19.81
CA ASP A 84 -16.66 -8.91 -19.23
C ASP A 84 -17.20 -8.41 -17.88
N PRO A 85 -18.54 -8.34 -17.69
CA PRO A 85 -19.15 -7.90 -16.43
C PRO A 85 -18.69 -8.67 -15.19
N ARG A 86 -18.31 -9.94 -15.33
CA ARG A 86 -17.81 -10.77 -14.22
C ARG A 86 -16.42 -10.32 -13.79
N ILE A 87 -15.54 -10.03 -14.75
CA ILE A 87 -14.19 -9.50 -14.49
C ILE A 87 -14.28 -8.14 -13.81
N ARG A 88 -15.18 -7.26 -14.28
CA ARG A 88 -15.45 -5.99 -13.63
C ARG A 88 -15.81 -6.18 -12.15
N ARG A 89 -16.71 -7.10 -11.81
CA ARG A 89 -17.08 -7.38 -10.41
C ARG A 89 -15.89 -7.83 -9.56
N ILE A 90 -14.99 -8.65 -10.11
CA ILE A 90 -13.80 -9.11 -9.39
C ILE A 90 -12.86 -7.92 -9.13
N LYS A 91 -12.64 -7.05 -10.13
CA LYS A 91 -11.85 -5.83 -9.96
C LYS A 91 -12.47 -4.90 -8.92
N ASP A 92 -13.78 -4.69 -8.96
CA ASP A 92 -14.51 -3.87 -8.00
C ASP A 92 -14.35 -4.41 -6.56
N LEU A 93 -14.44 -5.73 -6.37
CA LEU A 93 -14.22 -6.37 -5.07
C LEU A 93 -12.76 -6.23 -4.59
N SER A 94 -11.79 -6.41 -5.49
CA SER A 94 -10.37 -6.24 -5.18
C SER A 94 -10.07 -4.80 -4.74
N ALA A 95 -10.58 -3.81 -5.47
CA ALA A 95 -10.43 -2.40 -5.12
C ALA A 95 -11.13 -2.07 -3.78
N SER A 96 -12.29 -2.68 -3.51
CA SER A 96 -13.01 -2.48 -2.25
C SER A 96 -12.22 -2.94 -1.03
N ALA A 97 -11.39 -3.99 -1.15
CA ALA A 97 -10.53 -4.44 -0.06
C ALA A 97 -9.50 -3.38 0.33
N VAL A 98 -8.89 -2.73 -0.68
CA VAL A 98 -7.95 -1.63 -0.43
C VAL A 98 -8.66 -0.43 0.20
N LEU A 99 -9.87 -0.11 -0.26
CA LEU A 99 -10.67 0.99 0.28
C LEU A 99 -10.97 0.77 1.78
N VAL A 100 -11.43 -0.43 2.16
CA VAL A 100 -11.74 -0.77 3.56
C VAL A 100 -10.52 -0.58 4.46
N VAL A 101 -9.36 -1.08 4.03
CA VAL A 101 -8.12 -0.93 4.80
C VAL A 101 -7.62 0.52 4.83
N SER A 102 -7.80 1.27 3.74
CA SER A 102 -7.44 2.69 3.69
C SER A 102 -8.28 3.51 4.67
N ILE A 103 -9.59 3.26 4.73
CA ILE A 103 -10.51 3.89 5.69
C ILE A 103 -10.14 3.50 7.12
N GLY A 104 -9.90 2.21 7.39
CA GLY A 104 -9.47 1.75 8.71
C GLY A 104 -8.15 2.42 9.15
N SER A 105 -7.18 2.50 8.25
CA SER A 105 -5.87 3.13 8.52
C SER A 105 -6.00 4.63 8.77
N PHE A 106 -6.92 5.31 8.07
CA PHE A 106 -7.24 6.71 8.34
C PHE A 106 -7.76 6.91 9.78
N PHE A 107 -8.71 6.08 10.23
CA PHE A 107 -9.21 6.16 11.61
C PHE A 107 -8.16 5.80 12.65
N VAL A 108 -7.31 4.80 12.38
CA VAL A 108 -6.16 4.49 13.24
C VAL A 108 -5.24 5.70 13.38
N GLY A 109 -4.89 6.35 12.26
CA GLY A 109 -4.11 7.57 12.27
C GLY A 109 -4.77 8.69 13.08
N LEU A 110 -6.08 8.91 12.86
CA LEU A 110 -6.85 9.91 13.58
C LEU A 110 -6.83 9.65 15.09
N LEU A 111 -7.12 8.42 15.53
CA LEU A 111 -7.14 8.06 16.96
C LEU A 111 -5.79 8.24 17.64
N ILE A 112 -4.69 7.98 16.92
CA ILE A 112 -3.33 8.15 17.44
C ILE A 112 -2.93 9.62 17.48
N PHE A 113 -3.20 10.41 16.43
CA PHE A 113 -2.74 11.79 16.36
C PHE A 113 -3.64 12.79 17.09
N LEU A 114 -4.94 12.52 17.21
CA LEU A 114 -5.92 13.46 17.79
C LEU A 114 -5.54 13.94 19.21
N PRO A 115 -5.08 13.08 20.15
CA PRO A 115 -4.69 13.51 21.49
C PRO A 115 -3.43 14.38 21.55
N TYR A 116 -2.63 14.43 20.47
CA TYR A 116 -1.42 15.26 20.40
C TYR A 116 -1.67 16.61 19.70
N VAL A 117 -2.84 16.78 19.09
CA VAL A 117 -3.25 18.01 18.38
C VAL A 117 -4.19 18.86 19.23
N LEU A 118 -5.02 18.23 20.06
CA LEU A 118 -5.94 18.88 21.02
C LEU A 118 -5.26 19.09 22.37
#